data_AF-A0A920DTG2-F1
#
_entry.id   AF-A0A920DTG2-F1
#
_cell.length_a   1.000
_cell.length_b   1.000
_cell.length_c   1.000
_cell.angle_alpha   90.00
_cell.angle_beta   90.00
_cell.angle_gamma   90.00
#
_symmetry.space_group_name_H-M   'P 1'
#
loop_
_entity.id
_entity.type
_entity.pdbx_description
1 polymer ?
#
loop_
_entity_poly.entity_id
_entity_poly.type
_entity_poly.pdbx_seq_one_letter_code
_entity_poly.pdbx_strand_id
1 'polypeptide(L)' 'MKGKLIHTEHRSSDVSEYYFNISTKLITEVKNLRFNKTKKYMYSLEQFSKSNQGTKIGKLIINKSNLK' A
#
# COMPACT_ATOMS: atom_id res chain seq x y z
N MET A 1 0.71 -4.77 13.14
CA MET A 1 0.10 -3.64 12.39
C MET A 1 -1.41 -3.81 12.35
N LYS A 2 -2.21 -2.75 12.51
CA LYS A 2 -3.68 -2.83 12.33
C LYS A 2 -4.02 -2.63 10.85
N GLY A 3 -4.39 -3.70 10.14
CA GLY A 3 -4.77 -3.68 8.73
C GLY A 3 -4.54 -5.04 8.05
N LYS A 4 -5.30 -5.34 6.99
CA LYS A 4 -5.14 -6.57 6.19
C LYS A 4 -4.13 -6.31 5.07
N LEU A 5 -3.15 -7.19 4.90
CA LEU A 5 -2.26 -7.17 3.72
C LEU A 5 -3.10 -7.35 2.46
N ILE A 6 -3.00 -6.41 1.52
CA ILE A 6 -3.75 -6.43 0.26
C ILE A 6 -2.85 -6.65 -0.96
N HIS A 7 -1.57 -6.29 -0.85
CA HIS A 7 -0.60 -6.50 -1.92
C HIS A 7 0.85 -6.44 -1.41
N THR A 8 1.71 -7.24 -2.05
CA THR A 8 3.17 -7.15 -1.92
C THR A 8 3.73 -6.86 -3.31
N GLU A 9 4.41 -5.73 -3.45
CA GLU A 9 5.08 -5.32 -4.68
C GLU A 9 6.56 -5.70 -4.59
N HIS A 10 7.01 -6.52 -5.54
CA HIS A 10 8.40 -6.89 -5.70
C HIS A 10 9.01 -6.03 -6.81
N ARG A 11 9.97 -5.19 -6.45
CA ARG A 11 10.81 -4.44 -7.39
C ARG A 11 12.22 -5.04 -7.38
N SER A 12 13.03 -4.65 -8.36
CA SER A 12 14.37 -5.22 -8.56
C SER A 12 15.27 -5.03 -7.32
N SER A 13 15.13 -3.91 -6.61
CA SER A 13 15.95 -3.56 -5.45
C SER A 13 15.20 -3.61 -4.12
N ASP A 14 13.89 -3.37 -4.10
CA ASP A 14 13.09 -3.30 -2.87
C ASP A 14 11.81 -4.14 -2.92
N VAL A 15 11.26 -4.40 -1.73
CA VAL A 15 9.93 -5.00 -1.56
C VAL A 15 9.10 -4.02 -0.75
N SER A 16 7.90 -3.74 -1.24
CA SER A 16 6.90 -2.92 -0.56
C SER A 16 5.66 -3.74 -0.24
N GLU A 17 5.17 -3.64 0.98
CA GLU A 17 3.90 -4.24 1.38
C GLU A 17 2.85 -3.18 1.63
N TYR A 18 1.62 -3.45 1.19
CA TYR A 18 0.49 -2.54 1.29
C TYR A 18 -0.62 -3.18 2.12
N TYR A 19 -1.02 -2.48 3.17
CA TYR A 19 -2.03 -2.92 4.12
C TYR A 19 -3.20 -1.96 4.12
N PHE A 20 -4.43 -2.47 4.14
CA PHE A 20 -5.64 -1.65 4.26
C PHE A 20 -6.31 -1.85 5.62
N ASN A 21 -6.55 -0.76 6.32
CA ASN A 21 -7.31 -0.74 7.58
C ASN A 21 -8.74 -0.29 7.31
N ILE A 22 -9.72 -1.17 7.51
CA ILE A 22 -11.14 -0.90 7.25
C ILE A 22 -11.66 0.19 8.18
N SER A 23 -11.33 0.10 9.47
CA SER A 23 -11.87 0.98 10.51
C SER A 23 -11.44 2.43 10.27
N THR A 24 -10.20 2.63 9.83
CA THR A 24 -9.66 3.97 9.57
C THR A 24 -9.70 4.36 8.09
N LYS A 25 -10.05 3.44 7.18
CA LYS A 25 -9.96 3.60 5.72
C LYS A 25 -8.60 4.10 5.22
N LEU A 26 -7.52 3.67 5.88
CA LEU A 26 -6.15 4.06 5.52
C LEU A 26 -5.39 2.91 4.87
N ILE A 27 -4.56 3.26 3.89
CA ILE A 27 -3.54 2.39 3.30
C ILE A 27 -2.23 2.66 4.02
N THR A 28 -1.56 1.60 4.47
CA THR A 28 -0.19 1.66 4.98
C THR A 28 0.75 0.97 4.00
N GLU A 29 1.73 1.70 3.49
CA GLU A 29 2.85 1.16 2.72
C GLU A 29 4.05 0.95 3.63
N VAL A 30 4.64 -0.23 3.57
CA VAL A 30 5.87 -0.61 4.26
C VAL A 30 6.93 -0.90 3.20
N LYS A 31 7.86 0.02 3.03
CA LYS A 31 8.86 0.01 1.94
C LYS A 31 10.24 -0.42 2.42
N ASN A 32 11.07 -0.90 1.50
CA ASN A 32 12.48 -1.28 1.71
C ASN A 32 12.68 -2.45 2.68
N LEU A 33 11.80 -3.45 2.61
CA LEU A 33 11.87 -4.64 3.47
C LEU A 33 13.18 -5.46 3.29
N ARG A 34 13.91 -5.26 2.18
CA ARG A 34 15.14 -6.01 1.87
C ARG A 34 16.40 -5.51 2.59
N PHE A 35 16.46 -4.24 3.00
CA PHE A 35 17.70 -3.59 3.45
C PHE A 35 17.71 -3.18 4.93
N ASN A 36 16.86 -3.79 5.77
CA ASN A 36 16.67 -3.42 7.19
C ASN A 36 16.34 -1.94 7.45
N LYS A 37 16.08 -1.14 6.41
CA LYS A 37 15.69 0.27 6.47
C LYS A 37 14.23 0.42 6.07
N THR A 38 13.36 -0.14 6.89
CA THR A 38 11.92 -0.11 6.64
C THR A 38 11.38 1.31 6.80
N LYS A 39 10.69 1.82 5.78
CA LYS A 39 9.95 3.10 5.87
C LYS A 39 8.46 2.83 5.83
N LYS A 40 7.72 3.47 6.72
CA LYS A 40 6.27 3.35 6.80
C LYS A 40 5.62 4.64 6.32
N TYR A 41 4.67 4.50 5.40
CA TYR A 41 3.85 5.60 4.91
C TYR A 41 2.39 5.27 5.12
N MET A 42 1.59 6.29 5.42
CA MET A 42 0.15 6.14 5.63
C MET A 42 -0.58 7.14 4.74
N TYR A 43 -1.60 6.66 4.05
CA TYR A 43 -2.34 7.41 3.06
C TYR A 43 -3.84 7.20 3.27
N SER A 44 -4.64 8.25 3.07
CA SER A 44 -6.04 8.04 2.72
C SER A 44 -6.15 7.38 1.33
N LEU A 45 -7.30 6.77 1.03
CA LEU A 45 -7.55 6.22 -0.32
C LEU A 45 -7.38 7.29 -1.41
N GLU A 46 -7.83 8.52 -1.16
CA GLU A 46 -7.70 9.63 -2.10
C GLU A 46 -6.23 10.00 -2.32
N GLN A 47 -5.46 10.18 -1.25
CA GLN A 47 -4.02 10.48 -1.34
C GLN A 47 -3.29 9.39 -2.08
N PHE A 48 -3.56 8.12 -1.76
CA PHE A 48 -2.94 6.98 -2.43
C PHE A 48 -3.28 6.96 -3.92
N SER A 49 -4.55 7.19 -4.27
CA SER A 49 -5.02 7.23 -5.66
C SER A 49 -4.34 8.34 -6.46
N LYS A 50 -4.24 9.55 -5.89
CA LYS A 50 -3.55 10.69 -6.53
C LYS A 50 -2.07 10.39 -6.75
N SER A 51 -1.36 9.90 -5.72
CA SER A 51 0.08 9.61 -5.82
C SER A 51 0.41 8.43 -6.74
N ASN A 52 -0.53 7.51 -6.95
CA ASN A 52 -0.36 6.31 -7.77
C ASN A 52 -1.26 6.32 -9.01
N GLN A 53 -1.70 7.49 -9.45
CA GLN A 53 -2.62 7.62 -10.58
C GLN A 53 -2.00 7.01 -11.85
N GLY A 54 -2.78 6.18 -12.55
CA GLY A 54 -2.34 5.52 -13.78
C GLY A 54 -1.41 4.31 -13.57
N THR A 55 -0.87 4.11 -12.37
CA THR A 55 0.01 2.96 -12.09
C THR A 55 -0.79 1.65 -11.90
N LYS A 56 -0.13 0.50 -12.14
CA LYS A 56 -0.72 -0.82 -11.88
C LYS A 56 -1.06 -1.02 -10.40
N ILE A 57 -0.19 -0.54 -9.52
CA ILE A 57 -0.34 -0.66 -8.07
C ILE A 57 -1.54 0.18 -7.57
N GLY A 58 -1.71 1.40 -8.08
CA GLY A 58 -2.85 2.26 -7.81
C GLY A 58 -4.17 1.57 -8.15
N LYS A 59 -4.30 1.05 -9.38
CA LYS A 59 -5.52 0.34 -9.82
C LYS A 59 -5.82 -0.90 -8.95
N LEU A 60 -4.80 -1.71 -8.67
CA LEU A 60 -4.95 -2.96 -7.92
C LEU A 60 -5.38 -2.70 -6.47
N ILE A 61 -4.73 -1.76 -5.80
CA ILE A 61 -4.98 -1.46 -4.39
C ILE A 61 -6.33 -0.80 -4.19
N ILE A 62 -6.72 0.15 -5.04
CA ILE A 62 -8.03 0.80 -4.95
C ILE A 62 -9.15 -0.23 -5.13
N ASN A 63 -9.04 -1.13 -6.12
CA ASN A 63 -10.03 -2.19 -6.33
C ASN A 63 -10.14 -3.12 -5.12
N LYS A 64 -9.01 -3.55 -4.54
CA LYS A 64 -9.00 -4.40 -3.35
C LYS A 64 -9.47 -3.71 -2.07
N SER A 65 -9.34 -2.38 -2.01
CA SER A 65 -9.81 -1.58 -0.87
C SER A 65 -11.32 -1.32 -0.94
N ASN A 66 -11.90 -1.36 -2.14
CA ASN A 66 -13.34 -1.22 -2.39
C ASN A 66 -14.11 -2.55 -2.33
N LEU A 67 -13.44 -3.71 -2.31
CA LEU A 67 -14.04 -5.05 -2.24
C LEU A 67 -14.53 -5.42 -0.82
N LYS A 68 -15.14 -4.49 -0.08
CA LYS A 68 -15.76 -4.76 1.22
C LYS A 68 -17.13 -4.15 1.35
#